data_AF-A0A9D4HM18-F1
#
_entry.id   AF-A0A9D4HM18-F1
#
_cell.length_a   1.000
_cell.length_b   1.000
_cell.length_c   1.000
_cell.angle_alpha   90.00
_cell.angle_beta   90.00
_cell.angle_gamma   90.00
#
_symmetry.space_group_name_H-M   'P 1'
#
loop_
_entity.id
_entity.type
_entity.pdbx_description
1 polymer ?
#
loop_
_entity_poly.entity_id
_entity_poly.type
_entity_poly.pdbx_seq_one_letter_code
_entity_poly.pdbx_strand_id
1 'polypeptide(L)'
;MASLADVYKDKERTNWLKAWLAIDIAKSGLEHLADNEAQNFHRLIYSHVGSSCTSCTTANVQQKKPCPRKICDQVCQKIIKEHRYNSLSWKNTSAQLWQTNYWEIAKCYFPPDGYAATSSIQDTDFNGVISFMLNCKRFDSSLSFPITTGKPTTHTHACLLYKVRTAVSPDTSNVCILLLNT
;
A
#
# COMPACT_ATOMS: atom_id res chain seq x y z
N MET A 1 12.43 33.44 -21.35
CA MET A 1 12.58 32.05 -20.85
C MET A 1 13.54 32.10 -19.67
N ALA A 2 13.12 31.66 -18.48
CA ALA A 2 14.00 31.63 -17.31
C ALA A 2 15.07 30.55 -17.49
N SER A 3 16.31 30.83 -17.07
CA SER A 3 17.42 29.88 -17.23
C SER A 3 17.29 28.70 -16.26
N LEU A 4 17.87 27.54 -16.59
CA LEU A 4 17.97 26.38 -15.69
C LEU A 4 18.62 26.75 -14.34
N ALA A 5 19.50 27.75 -14.31
CA ALA A 5 20.13 28.24 -13.09
C ALA A 5 19.15 29.02 -12.19
N ASP A 6 18.13 29.67 -12.75
CA ASP A 6 17.12 30.38 -11.97
C ASP A 6 16.08 29.43 -11.36
N VAL A 7 15.91 28.24 -11.93
CA VAL A 7 15.08 27.15 -11.38
C VAL A 7 15.65 26.61 -10.06
N TYR A 8 16.98 26.58 -9.90
CA TYR A 8 17.66 26.11 -8.69
C TYR A 8 17.83 27.20 -7.61
N LYS A 9 17.55 28.47 -7.90
CA LYS A 9 17.58 29.55 -6.89
C LYS A 9 16.34 29.57 -6.00
N ASP A 10 15.24 29.02 -6.50
CA ASP A 10 14.03 28.81 -5.71
C ASP A 10 14.21 27.55 -4.84
N LYS A 11 14.61 27.78 -3.59
CA LYS A 11 14.79 26.72 -2.59
C LYS A 11 13.50 25.95 -2.33
N GLU A 12 12.34 26.62 -2.37
CA GLU A 12 11.06 25.97 -2.13
C GLU A 12 10.72 25.00 -3.26
N ARG A 13 10.83 25.46 -4.50
CA ARG A 13 10.66 24.59 -5.68
C ARG A 13 11.64 23.42 -5.69
N THR A 14 12.90 23.68 -5.35
CA THR A 14 13.92 22.63 -5.27
C THR A 14 13.60 21.59 -4.19
N ASN A 15 13.11 22.02 -3.03
CA ASN A 15 12.71 21.12 -1.95
C ASN A 15 11.50 20.27 -2.34
N TRP A 16 10.51 20.85 -3.03
CA TRP A 16 9.37 20.12 -3.56
C TRP A 16 9.78 19.02 -4.55
N LEU A 17 10.68 19.34 -5.49
CA LEU A 17 11.20 18.36 -6.44
C LEU A 17 11.95 17.22 -5.74
N LYS A 18 12.77 17.54 -4.74
CA LYS A 18 13.46 16.53 -3.93
C LYS A 18 12.49 15.63 -3.18
N ALA A 19 11.44 16.21 -2.59
CA ALA A 19 10.42 15.45 -1.87
C ALA A 19 9.66 14.50 -2.82
N TRP A 20 9.24 15.00 -3.98
CA TRP A 20 8.58 14.20 -5.00
C TRP A 20 9.47 13.04 -5.49
N LEU A 21 10.73 13.33 -5.82
CA LEU A 21 11.68 12.30 -6.26
C LEU A 21 11.91 11.24 -5.18
N ALA A 22 12.03 11.65 -3.92
CA ALA A 22 12.20 10.71 -2.84
C ALA A 22 10.95 9.83 -2.62
N ILE A 23 9.73 10.36 -2.84
CA ILE A 23 8.49 9.57 -2.81
C ILE A 23 8.48 8.55 -3.95
N ASP A 24 8.89 8.95 -5.16
CA ASP A 24 8.93 8.10 -6.34
C ASP A 24 9.95 6.94 -6.17
N ILE A 25 11.14 7.24 -5.66
CA ILE A 25 12.17 6.25 -5.31
C ILE A 25 11.65 5.29 -4.23
N ALA A 26 11.01 5.83 -3.19
CA ALA A 26 10.45 5.02 -2.11
C ALA A 26 9.35 4.09 -2.62
N LYS A 27 8.43 4.60 -3.46
CA LYS A 27 7.40 3.79 -4.11
C LYS A 27 8.05 2.65 -4.90
N SER A 28 8.97 2.98 -5.80
CA SER A 28 9.68 2.02 -6.66
C SER A 28 10.34 0.90 -5.86
N GLY A 29 10.96 1.24 -4.72
CA GLY A 29 11.57 0.24 -3.82
C GLY A 29 10.56 -0.70 -3.14
N LEU A 30 9.30 -0.27 -2.99
CA LEU A 30 8.24 -1.06 -2.35
C LEU A 30 7.37 -1.85 -3.35
N GLU A 31 7.37 -1.47 -4.63
CA GLU A 31 6.48 -2.08 -5.62
C GLU A 31 6.62 -3.61 -5.66
N HIS A 32 7.85 -4.10 -5.78
CA HIS A 32 8.11 -5.54 -5.86
C HIS A 32 7.68 -6.30 -4.59
N LEU A 33 7.82 -5.69 -3.42
CA LEU A 33 7.40 -6.30 -2.16
C LEU A 33 5.88 -6.37 -2.07
N ALA A 34 5.20 -5.25 -2.35
CA ALA A 34 3.74 -5.17 -2.31
C ALA A 34 3.11 -6.10 -3.35
N ASP A 35 3.62 -6.09 -4.58
CA ASP A 35 3.12 -6.90 -5.67
C ASP A 35 3.26 -8.41 -5.39
N ASN A 36 4.45 -8.84 -4.94
CA ASN A 36 4.67 -10.23 -4.56
C ASN A 36 3.75 -10.68 -3.43
N GLU A 37 3.54 -9.84 -2.41
CA GLU A 37 2.67 -10.22 -1.31
C GLU A 37 1.20 -10.28 -1.73
N ALA A 38 0.75 -9.40 -2.63
CA ALA A 38 -0.59 -9.46 -3.21
C ALA A 38 -0.80 -10.76 -4.01
N GLN A 39 0.17 -11.14 -4.85
CA GLN A 39 0.15 -12.41 -5.58
C GLN A 39 0.19 -13.63 -4.65
N ASN A 40 1.06 -13.61 -3.64
CA ASN A 40 1.17 -14.67 -2.63
C ASN A 40 -0.15 -14.86 -1.87
N PHE A 41 -0.76 -13.76 -1.44
CA PHE A 41 -2.02 -13.81 -0.72
C PHE A 41 -3.14 -14.37 -1.60
N HIS A 42 -3.22 -13.93 -2.85
CA HIS A 42 -4.17 -14.46 -3.82
C HIS A 42 -4.00 -15.98 -4.02
N ARG A 43 -2.77 -16.46 -4.22
CA ARG A 43 -2.47 -17.90 -4.31
C ARG A 43 -2.87 -18.66 -3.05
N LEU A 44 -2.64 -18.07 -1.87
CA LEU A 44 -3.01 -18.67 -0.60
C LEU A 44 -4.54 -18.78 -0.42
N ILE A 45 -5.30 -17.78 -0.88
CA ILE A 45 -6.76 -17.85 -0.86
C ILE A 45 -7.25 -19.00 -1.75
N TYR A 46 -6.83 -19.03 -3.01
CA TYR A 46 -7.38 -19.99 -3.99
C TYR A 46 -6.73 -21.38 -3.99
N SER A 47 -5.67 -21.59 -3.21
CA SER A 47 -5.22 -22.95 -2.87
C SER A 47 -6.17 -23.65 -1.90
N HIS A 48 -6.99 -22.89 -1.15
CA HIS A 48 -7.91 -23.42 -0.13
C HIS A 48 -9.38 -23.29 -0.53
N VAL A 49 -9.70 -22.33 -1.40
CA VAL A 49 -11.06 -22.08 -1.88
C VAL A 49 -11.14 -22.59 -3.31
N GLY A 50 -12.03 -23.55 -3.58
CA GLY A 50 -12.23 -24.15 -4.92
C GLY A 50 -12.64 -23.16 -6.02
N SER A 51 -13.02 -23.67 -7.19
CA SER A 51 -13.19 -22.86 -8.40
C SER A 51 -14.42 -21.92 -8.42
N SER A 52 -14.13 -20.64 -8.75
CA SER A 52 -14.96 -19.49 -9.17
C SER A 52 -16.38 -19.29 -8.58
N CYS A 53 -16.62 -18.11 -7.97
CA CYS A 53 -17.95 -17.48 -7.97
C CYS A 53 -17.94 -16.31 -8.96
N THR A 54 -18.57 -16.48 -10.13
CA THR A 54 -18.78 -15.39 -11.10
C THR A 54 -20.08 -14.61 -10.87
N SER A 55 -21.01 -15.18 -10.09
CA SER A 55 -22.34 -14.61 -9.85
C SER A 55 -22.37 -13.58 -8.71
N CYS A 56 -21.27 -13.43 -7.98
CA CYS A 56 -21.18 -12.55 -6.81
C CYS A 56 -20.69 -11.16 -7.23
N THR A 57 -21.48 -10.12 -6.93
CA THR A 57 -21.00 -8.73 -7.02
C THR A 57 -20.45 -8.27 -5.67
N THR A 58 -19.65 -7.21 -5.67
CA THR A 58 -19.16 -6.63 -4.40
C THR A 58 -20.29 -6.11 -3.52
N ALA A 59 -21.39 -5.61 -4.13
CA ALA A 59 -22.60 -5.23 -3.39
C ALA A 59 -23.25 -6.44 -2.71
N ASN A 60 -23.25 -7.61 -3.35
CA ASN A 60 -23.74 -8.86 -2.74
C ASN A 60 -22.90 -9.19 -1.48
N VAL A 61 -21.57 -9.05 -1.57
CA VAL A 61 -20.67 -9.29 -0.44
C VAL A 61 -20.92 -8.31 0.71
N GLN A 62 -21.03 -7.01 0.42
CA GLN A 62 -21.30 -5.98 1.42
C GLN A 62 -22.64 -6.23 2.15
N GLN A 63 -23.66 -6.64 1.41
CA GLN A 63 -24.99 -6.95 1.94
C GLN A 63 -25.06 -8.35 2.58
N LYS A 64 -23.93 -9.07 2.69
CA LYS A 64 -23.84 -10.45 3.17
C LYS A 64 -24.85 -11.39 2.49
N LYS A 65 -25.16 -11.11 1.22
CA LYS A 65 -26.05 -11.95 0.42
C LYS A 65 -25.35 -13.28 0.16
N PRO A 66 -26.04 -14.42 0.35
CA PRO A 66 -25.42 -15.73 0.22
C PRO A 66 -24.81 -15.91 -1.17
N CYS A 67 -23.51 -16.23 -1.22
CA CYS A 67 -22.89 -16.73 -2.44
C CYS A 67 -23.40 -18.16 -2.69
N PRO A 68 -23.97 -18.49 -3.87
CA PRO A 68 -24.47 -19.83 -4.16
C PRO A 68 -23.43 -20.94 -3.94
N ARG A 69 -22.14 -20.62 -4.14
CA ARG A 69 -21.01 -21.55 -3.95
C ARG A 69 -20.23 -21.31 -2.65
N LYS A 70 -20.64 -20.34 -1.81
CA LYS A 70 -19.91 -19.87 -0.61
C LYS A 70 -18.45 -19.44 -0.84
N ILE A 71 -18.01 -19.30 -2.09
CA ILE A 71 -16.62 -18.96 -2.45
C ILE A 71 -16.31 -17.53 -2.06
N CYS A 72 -17.13 -16.56 -2.48
CA CYS A 72 -16.91 -15.15 -2.11
C CYS A 72 -16.99 -14.92 -0.61
N ASP A 73 -17.79 -15.71 0.12
CA ASP A 73 -17.86 -15.63 1.58
C ASP A 73 -16.53 -16.07 2.21
N GLN A 74 -15.93 -17.16 1.73
CA GLN A 74 -14.62 -17.64 2.19
C GLN A 74 -13.49 -16.66 1.85
N VAL A 75 -13.48 -16.12 0.63
CA VAL A 75 -12.52 -15.10 0.20
C VAL A 75 -12.66 -13.86 1.09
N CYS A 76 -13.89 -13.38 1.31
CA CYS A 76 -14.18 -12.24 2.16
C CYS A 76 -13.70 -12.46 3.61
N GLN A 77 -13.96 -13.65 4.18
CA GLN A 77 -13.46 -13.99 5.52
C GLN A 77 -11.93 -13.95 5.60
N LYS A 78 -11.22 -14.43 4.56
CA LYS A 78 -9.76 -14.34 4.50
C LYS A 78 -9.27 -12.90 4.42
N ILE A 79 -9.90 -12.07 3.58
CA ILE A 79 -9.59 -10.64 3.46
C ILE A 79 -9.78 -9.93 4.80
N ILE A 80 -10.92 -10.13 5.46
CA ILE A 80 -11.21 -9.56 6.80
C ILE A 80 -10.18 -10.03 7.82
N LYS A 81 -9.88 -11.34 7.85
CA LYS A 81 -8.92 -11.92 8.80
C LYS A 81 -7.55 -11.26 8.70
N GLU A 82 -7.06 -11.04 7.48
CA GLU A 82 -5.76 -10.44 7.23
C GLU A 82 -5.79 -8.89 7.28
N HIS A 83 -6.94 -8.27 7.49
CA HIS A 83 -7.04 -6.82 7.67
C HIS A 83 -6.75 -6.41 9.12
N ARG A 84 -5.97 -5.36 9.30
CA ARG A 84 -5.55 -4.84 10.61
C ARG A 84 -6.69 -4.17 11.37
N TYR A 85 -7.47 -3.33 10.70
CA TYR A 85 -8.51 -2.50 11.32
C TYR A 85 -9.95 -2.82 10.92
N ASN A 86 -10.19 -3.93 10.21
CA ASN A 86 -11.50 -4.30 9.62
C ASN A 86 -12.25 -3.20 8.82
N SER A 87 -11.56 -2.14 8.37
CA SER A 87 -12.13 -1.05 7.57
C SER A 87 -11.84 -1.28 6.09
N LEU A 88 -12.63 -2.16 5.47
CA LEU A 88 -12.40 -2.59 4.08
C LEU A 88 -13.05 -1.67 3.06
N SER A 89 -12.29 -1.35 2.01
CA SER A 89 -12.72 -0.46 0.93
C SER A 89 -13.35 -1.25 -0.20
N TRP A 90 -14.52 -1.83 0.08
CA TRP A 90 -15.25 -2.65 -0.90
C TRP A 90 -15.65 -1.89 -2.17
N LYS A 91 -15.68 -0.56 -2.17
CA LYS A 91 -15.98 0.23 -3.38
C LYS A 91 -14.86 0.20 -4.41
N ASN A 92 -13.62 -0.07 -3.99
CA ASN A 92 -12.48 -0.11 -4.88
C ASN A 92 -12.35 -1.45 -5.63
N THR A 93 -13.11 -2.47 -5.25
CA THR A 93 -12.87 -3.84 -5.71
C THR A 93 -14.09 -4.46 -6.40
N SER A 94 -13.84 -5.33 -7.37
CA SER A 94 -14.83 -6.16 -8.04
C SER A 94 -14.70 -7.63 -7.62
N ALA A 95 -15.69 -8.13 -6.89
CA ALA A 95 -15.72 -9.54 -6.47
C ALA A 95 -15.72 -10.53 -7.64
N GLN A 96 -16.19 -10.12 -8.82
CA GLN A 96 -16.17 -10.93 -10.04
C GLN A 96 -14.75 -11.16 -10.57
N LEU A 97 -13.83 -10.25 -10.23
CA LEU A 97 -12.44 -10.26 -10.68
C LEU A 97 -11.48 -10.82 -9.63
N TRP A 98 -11.95 -11.10 -8.40
CA TRP A 98 -11.08 -11.60 -7.32
C TRP A 98 -10.31 -12.86 -7.65
N GLN A 99 -10.77 -13.69 -8.58
CA GLN A 99 -10.11 -14.94 -8.93
C GLN A 99 -9.03 -14.77 -10.00
N THR A 100 -9.24 -13.83 -10.91
CA THR A 100 -8.37 -13.63 -12.07
C THR A 100 -7.40 -12.48 -11.86
N ASN A 101 -7.72 -11.56 -10.95
CA ASN A 101 -6.92 -10.39 -10.66
C ASN A 101 -6.64 -10.30 -9.15
N TYR A 102 -5.40 -10.62 -8.78
CA TYR A 102 -4.91 -10.51 -7.40
C TYR A 102 -4.96 -9.06 -6.87
N TRP A 103 -4.86 -8.07 -7.76
CA TRP A 103 -4.87 -6.66 -7.38
C TRP A 103 -6.23 -6.23 -6.86
N GLU A 104 -7.31 -6.83 -7.33
CA GLU A 104 -8.66 -6.57 -6.80
C GLU A 104 -8.78 -6.95 -5.32
N ILE A 105 -8.07 -7.98 -4.87
CA ILE A 105 -7.99 -8.32 -3.46
C ILE A 105 -7.18 -7.26 -2.69
N ALA A 106 -6.06 -6.80 -3.24
CA ALA A 106 -5.23 -5.76 -2.63
C ALA A 106 -6.00 -4.43 -2.46
N LYS A 107 -6.83 -4.04 -3.43
CA LYS A 107 -7.67 -2.83 -3.37
C LYS A 107 -8.60 -2.77 -2.16
N CYS A 108 -8.95 -3.91 -1.56
CA CYS A 108 -9.75 -3.95 -0.33
C CYS A 108 -9.07 -3.23 0.84
N TYR A 109 -7.74 -3.10 0.81
CA TYR A 109 -6.91 -2.50 1.85
C TYR A 109 -6.51 -1.05 1.57
N PHE A 110 -6.91 -0.50 0.42
CA PHE A 110 -6.68 0.90 0.07
C PHE A 110 -7.63 1.84 0.85
N PRO A 111 -7.39 3.16 0.84
CA PRO A 111 -8.34 4.14 1.33
C PRO A 111 -9.73 4.02 0.65
N PRO A 112 -10.83 4.47 1.30
CA PRO A 112 -12.21 4.21 0.87
C PRO A 112 -12.56 4.56 -0.57
N ASP A 113 -11.92 5.58 -1.14
CA ASP A 113 -12.25 6.15 -2.44
C ASP A 113 -10.99 6.42 -3.26
N GLY A 114 -11.14 6.49 -4.59
CA GLY A 114 -10.09 6.93 -5.51
C GLY A 114 -9.28 5.81 -6.18
N TYR A 115 -9.45 4.55 -5.80
CA TYR A 115 -8.60 3.47 -6.28
C TYR A 115 -9.31 2.40 -7.14
N ALA A 116 -10.62 2.53 -7.38
CA ALA A 116 -11.38 1.58 -8.18
C ALA A 116 -10.79 1.35 -9.59
N ALA A 117 -10.26 2.41 -10.21
CA ALA A 117 -9.70 2.37 -11.56
C ALA A 117 -8.25 1.85 -11.65
N THR A 118 -7.53 1.71 -10.52
CA THR A 118 -6.15 1.19 -10.54
C THR A 118 -6.16 -0.25 -11.03
N SER A 119 -5.24 -0.66 -11.89
CA SER A 119 -5.24 -2.06 -12.40
C SER A 119 -4.06 -2.88 -11.89
N SER A 120 -3.02 -2.19 -11.40
CA SER A 120 -1.74 -2.76 -11.00
C SER A 120 -1.05 -1.91 -9.93
N ILE A 121 0.06 -2.42 -9.39
CA ILE A 121 0.96 -1.66 -8.51
C ILE A 121 1.54 -0.43 -9.21
N GLN A 122 1.81 -0.50 -10.52
CA GLN A 122 2.36 0.61 -11.29
C GLN A 122 1.39 1.79 -11.38
N ASP A 123 0.09 1.50 -11.52
CA ASP A 123 -0.98 2.51 -11.58
C ASP A 123 -1.37 3.07 -10.21
N THR A 124 -0.83 2.50 -9.13
CA THR A 124 -1.17 2.88 -7.77
C THR A 124 -0.20 3.94 -7.27
N ASP A 125 -0.71 5.00 -6.65
CA ASP A 125 0.16 6.02 -6.05
C ASP A 125 0.83 5.51 -4.76
N PHE A 126 1.85 6.24 -4.29
CA PHE A 126 2.57 5.85 -3.08
C PHE A 126 1.66 5.66 -1.87
N ASN A 127 0.62 6.47 -1.75
CA ASN A 127 -0.34 6.39 -0.65
C ASN A 127 -1.13 5.07 -0.68
N GLY A 128 -1.55 4.61 -1.87
CA GLY A 128 -2.21 3.31 -2.04
C GLY A 128 -1.30 2.15 -1.66
N VAL A 129 -0.03 2.17 -2.12
CA VAL A 129 0.95 1.12 -1.78
C VAL A 129 1.15 1.03 -0.27
N ILE A 130 1.43 2.16 0.38
CA ILE A 130 1.65 2.21 1.82
C ILE A 130 0.40 1.80 2.60
N SER A 131 -0.78 2.26 2.17
CA SER A 131 -2.06 1.88 2.81
C SER A 131 -2.29 0.38 2.76
N PHE A 132 -2.02 -0.27 1.63
CA PHE A 132 -2.10 -1.72 1.53
C PHE A 132 -1.14 -2.41 2.50
N MET A 133 0.12 -1.98 2.54
CA MET A 133 1.11 -2.55 3.45
C MET A 133 0.73 -2.38 4.92
N LEU A 134 0.22 -1.22 5.31
CA LEU A 134 -0.17 -0.93 6.69
C LEU A 134 -1.43 -1.68 7.12
N ASN A 135 -2.41 -1.78 6.23
CA ASN A 135 -3.71 -2.38 6.54
C ASN A 135 -3.70 -3.91 6.46
N CYS A 136 -2.69 -4.52 5.84
CA CYS A 136 -2.57 -5.97 5.69
C CYS A 136 -1.57 -6.57 6.70
N LYS A 137 -2.04 -7.48 7.55
CA LYS A 137 -1.23 -8.17 8.59
C LYS A 137 -0.11 -9.03 8.01
N ARG A 138 -0.19 -9.39 6.73
CA ARG A 138 0.82 -10.24 6.08
C ARG A 138 2.19 -9.56 5.98
N PHE A 139 2.21 -8.23 6.01
CA PHE A 139 3.44 -7.45 6.05
C PHE A 139 4.07 -7.36 7.44
N ASP A 140 3.48 -7.94 8.49
CA ASP A 140 4.00 -7.80 9.87
C ASP A 140 5.44 -8.29 10.01
N SER A 141 5.79 -9.39 9.32
CA SER A 141 7.16 -9.90 9.29
C SER A 141 8.12 -8.96 8.55
N SER A 142 7.67 -8.37 7.44
CA SER A 142 8.44 -7.42 6.62
C SER A 142 8.54 -6.02 7.23
N LEU A 143 7.61 -5.64 8.09
CA LEU A 143 7.54 -4.35 8.78
C LEU A 143 8.12 -4.39 10.20
N SER A 144 8.44 -5.59 10.71
CA SER A 144 9.12 -5.74 11.99
C SER A 144 10.61 -5.41 11.84
N PHE A 145 10.99 -4.18 12.19
CA PHE A 145 12.39 -3.84 12.41
C PHE A 145 12.75 -4.19 13.86
N PRO A 146 13.86 -4.89 14.12
CA PRO A 146 14.39 -4.92 15.47
C PRO A 146 14.73 -3.49 15.87
N ILE A 147 14.00 -2.93 16.84
CA ILE A 147 14.39 -1.70 17.52
C ILE A 147 15.64 -2.08 18.32
N THR A 148 16.82 -1.90 17.74
CA THR A 148 18.05 -1.94 18.49
C THR A 148 18.03 -0.75 19.44
N THR A 149 17.78 -1.00 20.72
CA THR A 149 17.94 -0.04 21.84
C THR A 149 19.41 0.32 22.10
N GLY A 150 20.31 0.09 21.14
CA GLY A 150 21.72 0.42 21.21
C GLY A 150 21.97 1.85 20.73
N LYS A 151 22.81 2.60 21.46
CA LYS A 151 23.34 3.89 21.04
C LYS A 151 23.74 3.85 19.55
N PRO A 152 23.37 4.86 18.75
CA PRO A 152 23.73 4.90 17.33
C PRO A 152 25.24 4.92 17.20
N THR A 153 25.80 3.81 16.73
CA THR A 153 27.16 3.76 16.21
C THR A 153 27.10 4.11 14.73
N THR A 154 28.10 4.83 14.26
CA THR A 154 28.08 5.80 13.17
C THR A 154 27.82 5.29 11.75
N HIS A 155 27.44 4.03 11.51
CA HIS A 155 27.29 3.51 10.15
C HIS A 155 26.22 2.42 9.98
N THR A 156 25.00 2.66 10.45
CA THR A 156 23.86 1.76 10.11
C THR A 156 22.63 2.59 9.76
N HIS A 157 22.41 2.79 8.45
CA HIS A 157 21.23 3.45 7.92
C HIS A 157 20.06 2.47 7.89
N ALA A 158 19.36 2.34 9.03
CA ALA A 158 18.03 1.77 9.08
C ALA A 158 17.02 2.91 9.23
N CYS A 159 16.31 3.25 8.16
CA CYS A 159 15.23 4.23 8.20
C CYS A 159 13.91 3.53 7.90
N LEU A 160 13.07 3.37 8.92
CA LEU A 160 11.62 3.35 8.80
C LEU A 160 11.04 3.83 10.13
N LEU A 161 10.81 5.14 10.21
CA LEU A 161 10.05 5.76 11.28
C LEU A 161 8.91 6.59 10.68
N TYR A 162 7.88 6.78 11.49
CA TYR A 162 6.58 7.25 11.05
C TYR A 162 6.27 8.56 11.83
N LYS A 163 6.17 9.74 11.15
CA LYS A 163 5.45 11.04 11.47
C LYS A 163 5.92 12.22 10.59
N VAL A 164 5.01 12.91 9.89
CA VAL A 164 5.31 14.11 9.07
C VAL A 164 5.17 15.40 9.91
N ARG A 165 6.30 16.06 10.16
CA ARG A 165 6.39 17.52 10.35
C ARG A 165 7.57 17.98 9.53
N THR A 166 7.34 18.86 8.55
CA THR A 166 8.42 19.48 7.77
C THR A 166 9.19 20.46 8.67
N ALA A 167 10.21 19.95 9.35
CA ALA A 167 11.26 20.80 9.90
C ALA A 167 12.42 20.77 8.91
N VAL A 168 12.56 21.84 8.12
CA VAL A 168 13.76 22.06 7.30
C VAL A 168 14.90 22.39 8.26
N SER A 169 15.72 21.39 8.59
CA SER A 169 17.01 21.65 9.23
C SER A 169 17.89 22.42 8.24
N PRO A 170 18.49 23.55 8.62
CA PRO A 170 19.21 24.40 7.68
C PRO A 170 20.51 23.80 7.13
N ASP A 171 20.95 22.62 7.60
CA ASP A 171 22.37 22.24 7.47
C ASP A 171 22.72 20.79 7.07
N THR A 172 21.82 20.01 6.44
CA THR A 172 22.22 18.67 5.94
C THR A 172 21.55 18.24 4.64
N SER A 173 22.38 17.71 3.72
CA SER A 173 22.08 17.19 2.38
C SER A 173 21.22 15.92 2.31
N ASN A 174 20.52 15.54 3.38
CA ASN A 174 19.78 14.27 3.45
C ASN A 174 18.27 14.54 3.64
N VAL A 175 17.46 14.04 2.70
CA VAL A 175 15.99 14.08 2.76
C VAL A 175 15.52 12.72 3.27
N CYS A 176 14.97 12.67 4.49
CA CYS A 176 14.30 11.49 5.03
C CYS A 176 12.78 11.65 4.85
N ILE A 177 12.13 10.65 4.26
CA ILE A 177 10.67 10.57 4.17
C ILE A 177 10.15 9.73 5.33
N LEU A 178 9.24 10.31 6.11
CA LEU A 178 8.52 9.67 7.20
C LEU A 178 7.02 9.81 6.87
N LEU A 179 6.21 8.76 7.03
CA LEU A 179 4.75 8.79 6.80
C LEU A 179 4.02 8.60 8.13
N LEU A 180 2.77 9.06 8.30
CA LEU A 180 1.87 8.59 9.37
C LEU A 180 0.40 8.79 9.00
N ASN A 181 -0.42 7.84 9.47
CA ASN A 181 -1.88 7.91 9.50
C ASN A 181 -2.36 8.73 10.71
N THR A 182 -3.33 9.61 10.47
CA THR A 182 -4.23 10.21 11.49
C THR A 182 -5.46 9.36 11.70
#